data_AF-A0A354TC97-F1
#
_entry.id   AF-A0A354TC97-F1
#
_cell.length_a   1.000
_cell.length_b   1.000
_cell.length_c   1.000
_cell.angle_alpha   90.00
_cell.angle_beta   90.00
_cell.angle_gamma   90.00
#
_symmetry.space_group_name_H-M   'P 1'
#
loop_
_entity.id
_entity.type
_entity.pdbx_description
1 polymer ?
#
loop_
_entity_poly.entity_id
_entity_poly.type
_entity_poly.pdbx_seq_one_letter_code
_entity_poly.pdbx_strand_id
1 'polypeptide(L)'
;MPSTAIFSRFRPRRTMARRKAFMPGESPPLKSTATECSGKDEIMEWIGGECLSEPVRHGKQRVSRAGFPALIACVGVLLARVSPEFATTLFPLVAALLYAFGALVLKRSSELGVGLWRTTFVANLIVAALFSLLWLLGGPPVEKELLWQPGVIALCLFVGQLSQFLALEKGDVSVAVPIFGLKVILVAFFTPILIGEAVGMKLWIAAFLSVLGITFLNRKDADRPPRHLLITFIAGGIGAVAFAIFDVLVQKWGPSWGAGRLLPCIFWINALLSFGLIFRFSAPLSKVPGRAWPWLLGGSVLFGVQSITFVSTLAVFGKATNANIVYASRGLLSVALVWLVGHWFHNAEQHLGPKVMRWRLAGALLMMSAIVLVVV
;
A
#
# COMPACT_ATOMS: atom_id res chain seq x y z
N MET A 1 28.43 -16.06 -54.83
CA MET A 1 27.88 -17.21 -55.59
C MET A 1 29.06 -17.97 -56.16
N PRO A 2 29.17 -19.30 -55.97
CA PRO A 2 28.08 -20.27 -56.16
C PRO A 2 27.69 -21.07 -54.90
N SER A 3 26.46 -21.60 -54.96
CA SER A 3 25.80 -22.54 -54.06
C SER A 3 26.16 -23.99 -54.39
N THR A 4 26.14 -24.88 -53.38
CA THR A 4 25.51 -26.23 -53.30
C THR A 4 26.18 -27.02 -52.15
N ALA A 5 25.49 -27.39 -51.05
CA ALA A 5 24.66 -28.61 -50.88
C ALA A 5 25.49 -29.90 -51.12
N ILE A 6 25.55 -30.96 -50.31
CA ILE A 6 24.56 -31.61 -49.43
C ILE A 6 25.22 -32.87 -48.78
N PHE A 7 24.72 -33.31 -47.61
CA PHE A 7 24.68 -34.69 -47.06
C PHE A 7 25.86 -35.41 -46.34
N SER A 8 25.58 -35.69 -45.05
CA SER A 8 25.54 -37.03 -44.39
C SER A 8 26.83 -37.72 -43.90
N ARG A 9 26.89 -38.05 -42.58
CA ARG A 9 26.74 -39.41 -42.02
C ARG A 9 27.13 -39.50 -40.52
N PHE A 10 26.19 -40.04 -39.75
CA PHE A 10 26.28 -40.96 -38.60
C PHE A 10 27.64 -41.28 -37.90
N ARG A 11 27.72 -40.94 -36.59
CA ARG A 11 28.03 -41.75 -35.34
C ARG A 11 29.08 -42.91 -35.37
N PRO A 12 29.50 -43.50 -34.22
CA PRO A 12 29.84 -43.03 -32.84
C PRO A 12 31.09 -43.76 -32.22
N ARG A 13 31.58 -43.37 -31.01
CA ARG A 13 31.95 -44.28 -29.87
C ARG A 13 32.81 -43.63 -28.74
N ARG A 14 32.18 -43.53 -27.56
CA ARG A 14 32.54 -44.08 -26.22
C ARG A 14 34.02 -44.12 -25.71
N THR A 15 34.21 -43.39 -24.60
CA THR A 15 34.78 -43.77 -23.27
C THR A 15 36.20 -44.33 -23.14
N MET A 16 37.02 -43.68 -22.30
CA MET A 16 37.54 -44.31 -21.07
C MET A 16 38.08 -43.30 -20.04
N ALA A 17 37.85 -43.65 -18.78
CA ALA A 17 38.21 -42.93 -17.57
C ALA A 17 39.65 -43.19 -17.12
N ARG A 18 40.22 -42.27 -16.33
CA ARG A 18 41.27 -42.60 -15.35
C ARG A 18 41.08 -41.81 -14.06
N ARG A 19 40.84 -42.56 -12.98
CA ARG A 19 40.87 -42.14 -11.56
C ARG A 19 42.31 -41.79 -11.15
N LYS A 20 42.48 -40.87 -10.18
CA LYS A 20 43.16 -41.16 -8.90
C LYS A 20 43.08 -39.99 -7.89
N ALA A 21 43.07 -40.44 -6.63
CA ALA A 21 43.41 -39.79 -5.36
C ALA A 21 42.31 -39.00 -4.61
N PHE A 22 41.94 -39.60 -3.46
CA PHE A 22 41.08 -39.11 -2.40
C PHE A 22 41.94 -39.13 -1.12
N MET A 23 42.00 -38.03 -0.38
CA MET A 23 42.28 -37.95 1.06
C MET A 23 41.48 -36.75 1.61
N PRO A 24 41.08 -36.77 2.90
CA PRO A 24 39.75 -36.34 3.32
C PRO A 24 39.78 -35.04 4.10
N GLY A 25 38.74 -34.22 3.93
CA GLY A 25 38.53 -33.05 4.78
C GLY A 25 37.91 -31.88 4.06
N GLU A 26 36.74 -32.05 3.44
CA GLU A 26 35.88 -30.92 3.05
C GLU A 26 34.45 -31.41 2.88
N SER A 27 33.55 -30.88 3.70
CA SER A 27 32.10 -31.06 3.63
C SER A 27 31.56 -30.54 2.30
N PRO A 28 30.63 -31.25 1.62
CA PRO A 28 30.13 -30.85 0.32
C PRO A 28 29.24 -29.60 0.40
N PRO A 29 29.26 -28.70 -0.59
CA PRO A 29 28.40 -27.54 -0.60
C PRO A 29 26.95 -27.98 -0.88
N LEU A 30 26.02 -27.54 -0.03
CA LEU A 30 24.59 -27.64 -0.29
C LEU A 30 24.26 -26.96 -1.62
N LYS A 31 23.72 -27.74 -2.56
CA LYS A 31 22.95 -27.23 -3.69
C LYS A 31 21.72 -26.50 -3.14
N SER A 32 21.78 -25.18 -3.02
CA SER A 32 20.57 -24.36 -2.89
C SER A 32 19.98 -24.18 -4.28
N THR A 33 18.80 -24.76 -4.49
CA THR A 33 17.90 -24.47 -5.60
C THR A 33 17.62 -22.97 -5.66
N ALA A 34 18.31 -22.29 -6.58
CA ALA A 34 18.02 -20.93 -6.98
C ALA A 34 16.79 -20.94 -7.89
N THR A 35 15.61 -20.62 -7.35
CA THR A 35 14.41 -20.36 -8.16
C THR A 35 13.40 -19.50 -7.40
N GLU A 36 13.80 -18.34 -6.86
CA GLU A 36 12.83 -17.37 -6.33
C GLU A 36 13.43 -15.95 -6.16
N CYS A 37 13.99 -15.38 -7.23
CA CYS A 37 14.48 -13.99 -7.25
C CYS A 37 14.26 -13.32 -8.62
N SER A 38 13.02 -13.33 -9.12
CA SER A 38 12.69 -12.58 -10.36
C SER A 38 11.55 -11.57 -10.19
N GLY A 39 10.81 -11.59 -9.07
CA GLY A 39 9.75 -10.61 -8.77
C GLY A 39 10.13 -9.55 -7.74
N LYS A 40 11.34 -9.62 -7.16
CA LYS A 40 11.83 -8.64 -6.19
C LYS A 40 12.42 -7.40 -6.86
N ASP A 41 12.98 -7.54 -8.07
CA ASP A 41 13.78 -6.48 -8.69
C ASP A 41 12.91 -5.36 -9.31
N GLU A 42 11.71 -5.65 -9.82
CA GLU A 42 10.82 -4.62 -10.40
C GLU A 42 10.13 -3.72 -9.36
N ILE A 43 9.95 -4.22 -8.12
CA ILE A 43 9.50 -3.41 -6.98
C ILE A 43 10.66 -2.58 -6.42
N MET A 44 11.91 -3.06 -6.54
CA MET A 44 13.12 -2.37 -6.08
C MET A 44 13.55 -1.24 -7.02
N GLU A 45 13.27 -1.33 -8.32
CA GLU A 45 13.64 -0.32 -9.32
C GLU A 45 12.81 0.99 -9.23
N TRP A 46 11.69 1.00 -8.51
CA TRP A 46 10.93 2.23 -8.25
C TRP A 46 11.44 3.03 -7.05
N ILE A 47 12.33 2.45 -6.23
CA ILE A 47 12.75 3.08 -4.97
C ILE A 47 14.22 2.79 -4.64
N GLY A 48 15.11 3.06 -5.60
CA GLY A 48 16.58 3.19 -5.45
C GLY A 48 17.20 2.34 -4.34
N GLY A 49 17.65 1.14 -4.67
CA GLY A 49 18.43 0.31 -3.77
C GLY A 49 19.92 0.48 -4.00
N GLU A 50 20.71 0.72 -2.94
CA GLU A 50 21.85 -0.14 -2.62
C GLU A 50 22.45 0.07 -1.22
N CYS A 51 23.21 -0.96 -0.82
CA CYS A 51 23.83 -1.27 0.46
C CYS A 51 24.65 -0.15 1.12
N LEU A 52 24.36 0.12 2.40
CA LEU A 52 25.36 0.65 3.33
C LEU A 52 25.34 -0.15 4.63
N SER A 53 26.42 -0.90 4.81
CA SER A 53 26.82 -1.58 6.03
C SER A 53 27.68 -0.65 6.87
N GLU A 54 27.15 -0.09 7.96
CA GLU A 54 27.94 0.34 9.11
C GLU A 54 27.15 0.20 10.43
N PRO A 55 27.81 -0.07 11.57
CA PRO A 55 27.16 -0.40 12.82
C PRO A 55 27.03 0.83 13.74
N VAL A 56 25.80 1.27 14.03
CA VAL A 56 25.57 2.27 15.09
C VAL A 56 25.24 1.57 16.40
N ARG A 57 26.13 1.74 17.40
CA ARG A 57 25.98 1.29 18.78
C ARG A 57 24.92 2.10 19.55
N HIS A 58 24.37 1.42 20.55
CA HIS A 58 23.35 1.79 21.53
C HIS A 58 23.13 3.26 21.93
N GLY A 59 21.85 3.63 21.97
CA GLY A 59 21.27 4.58 22.93
C GLY A 59 19.88 4.09 23.37
N LYS A 60 19.78 3.56 24.59
CA LYS A 60 18.55 2.97 25.15
C LYS A 60 17.63 4.11 25.63
N GLN A 61 16.83 4.69 24.75
CA GLN A 61 15.88 5.74 25.12
C GLN A 61 14.56 5.12 25.59
N ARG A 62 14.29 5.26 26.88
CA ARG A 62 13.09 4.79 27.57
C ARG A 62 11.92 5.68 27.13
N VAL A 63 11.10 5.20 26.19
CA VAL A 63 9.89 5.90 25.72
C VAL A 63 8.92 6.04 26.89
N SER A 64 8.70 7.27 27.33
CA SER A 64 7.77 7.64 28.40
C SER A 64 6.33 7.31 28.00
N ARG A 65 5.64 6.50 28.81
CA ARG A 65 4.29 5.94 28.59
C ARG A 65 3.13 6.96 28.74
N ALA A 66 3.42 8.26 28.84
CA ALA A 66 2.40 9.26 29.21
C ALA A 66 1.74 10.02 28.03
N GLY A 67 2.22 9.90 26.79
CA GLY A 67 1.73 10.71 25.66
C GLY A 67 0.53 10.14 24.88
N PHE A 68 0.18 8.87 25.08
CA PHE A 68 -0.75 8.15 24.20
C PHE A 68 -2.25 8.43 24.43
N PRO A 69 -2.75 8.62 25.67
CA PRO A 69 -4.15 8.98 25.90
C PRO A 69 -4.47 10.42 25.48
N ALA A 70 -3.48 11.31 25.53
CA ALA A 70 -3.63 12.72 25.15
C ALA A 70 -3.87 12.90 23.65
N LEU A 71 -3.26 12.07 22.79
CA LEU A 71 -3.44 12.14 21.34
C LEU A 71 -4.88 11.80 20.91
N ILE A 72 -5.50 10.82 21.58
CA ILE A 72 -6.89 10.36 21.29
C ILE A 72 -7.91 11.39 21.75
N ALA A 73 -7.72 11.95 22.95
CA ALA A 73 -8.53 13.07 23.43
C ALA A 73 -8.35 14.30 22.52
N CYS A 74 -7.14 14.56 22.03
CA CYS A 74 -6.85 15.66 21.12
C CYS A 74 -7.52 15.48 19.75
N VAL A 75 -7.57 14.26 19.18
CA VAL A 75 -8.28 13.98 17.93
C VAL A 75 -9.80 14.14 18.10
N GLY A 76 -10.38 13.63 19.19
CA GLY A 76 -11.80 13.82 19.49
C GLY A 76 -12.20 15.28 19.72
N VAL A 77 -11.33 16.05 20.40
CA VAL A 77 -11.53 17.49 20.64
C VAL A 77 -11.26 18.34 19.39
N LEU A 78 -10.30 17.98 18.53
CA LEU A 78 -10.08 18.64 17.24
C LEU A 78 -11.24 18.41 16.27
N LEU A 79 -11.78 17.19 16.23
CA LEU A 79 -12.93 16.85 15.38
C LEU A 79 -14.17 17.69 15.74
N ALA A 80 -14.32 18.11 16.99
CA ALA A 80 -15.46 18.88 17.47
C ALA A 80 -15.36 20.41 17.24
N ARG A 81 -14.18 20.95 16.91
CA ARG A 81 -13.95 22.41 16.79
C ARG A 81 -13.60 22.90 15.37
N VAL A 82 -13.50 22.00 14.41
CA VAL A 82 -13.11 22.31 13.03
C VAL A 82 -14.35 22.36 12.13
N SER A 83 -14.43 23.35 11.23
CA SER A 83 -15.51 23.41 10.26
C SER A 83 -15.52 22.13 9.39
N PRO A 84 -16.69 21.53 9.10
CA PRO A 84 -16.77 20.27 8.36
C PRO A 84 -16.01 20.27 7.03
N GLU A 85 -16.00 21.41 6.33
CA GLU A 85 -15.31 21.59 5.06
C GLU A 85 -13.79 21.53 5.21
N PHE A 86 -13.25 22.22 6.22
CA PHE A 86 -11.82 22.20 6.50
C PHE A 86 -11.36 20.82 6.97
N ALA A 87 -12.15 20.14 7.81
CA ALA A 87 -11.88 18.78 8.27
C ALA A 87 -11.79 17.77 7.10
N THR A 88 -12.72 17.86 6.14
CA THR A 88 -12.75 16.97 4.96
C THR A 88 -11.59 17.17 3.99
N THR A 89 -10.80 18.25 4.14
CA THR A 89 -9.61 18.51 3.33
C THR A 89 -8.33 18.24 4.12
N LEU A 90 -8.24 18.77 5.35
CA LEU A 90 -7.03 18.68 6.15
C LEU A 90 -6.74 17.24 6.60
N PHE A 91 -7.74 16.50 7.06
CA PHE A 91 -7.51 15.15 7.58
C PHE A 91 -7.07 14.16 6.49
N PRO A 92 -7.69 14.12 5.29
CA PRO A 92 -7.17 13.30 4.20
C PRO A 92 -5.77 13.69 3.74
N LEU A 93 -5.42 14.99 3.77
CA LEU A 93 -4.07 15.45 3.43
C LEU A 93 -3.02 15.02 4.48
N VAL A 94 -3.35 15.15 5.76
CA VAL A 94 -2.50 14.64 6.86
C VAL A 94 -2.36 13.12 6.76
N ALA A 95 -3.45 12.40 6.50
CA ALA A 95 -3.43 10.96 6.29
C ALA A 95 -2.57 10.58 5.08
N ALA A 96 -2.63 11.35 3.99
CA ALA A 96 -1.81 11.15 2.80
C ALA A 96 -0.30 11.30 3.10
N LEU A 97 0.07 12.31 3.90
CA LEU A 97 1.44 12.51 4.34
C LEU A 97 1.92 11.37 5.26
N LEU A 98 1.13 11.01 6.26
CA LEU A 98 1.43 9.90 7.17
C LEU A 98 1.54 8.56 6.43
N TYR A 99 0.70 8.33 5.41
CA TYR A 99 0.80 7.17 4.53
C TYR A 99 2.15 7.15 3.80
N ALA A 100 2.56 8.27 3.20
CA ALA A 100 3.82 8.35 2.47
C ALA A 100 5.03 8.05 3.37
N PHE A 101 5.08 8.64 4.57
CA PHE A 101 6.10 8.32 5.57
C PHE A 101 6.04 6.86 6.03
N GLY A 102 4.85 6.37 6.37
CA GLY A 102 4.65 4.98 6.78
C GLY A 102 5.10 3.98 5.71
N ALA A 103 4.90 4.31 4.44
CA ALA A 103 5.28 3.45 3.32
C ALA A 103 6.79 3.33 3.19
N LEU A 104 7.53 4.43 3.38
CA LEU A 104 9.00 4.43 3.41
C LEU A 104 9.55 3.61 4.59
N VAL A 105 8.93 3.73 5.77
CA VAL A 105 9.32 2.98 6.96
C VAL A 105 9.03 1.48 6.78
N LEU A 106 7.87 1.11 6.25
CA LEU A 106 7.52 -0.29 5.95
C LEU A 106 8.38 -0.88 4.84
N LYS A 107 8.78 -0.09 3.84
CA LYS A 107 9.74 -0.50 2.82
C LYS A 107 11.05 -0.94 3.47
N ARG A 108 11.58 -0.18 4.44
CA ARG A 108 12.80 -0.57 5.16
C ARG A 108 12.66 -1.90 5.90
N SER A 109 11.49 -2.16 6.49
CA SER A 109 11.15 -3.47 7.07
C SER A 109 11.16 -4.59 6.01
N SER A 110 10.61 -4.33 4.82
CA SER A 110 10.59 -5.29 3.72
C SER A 110 11.99 -5.66 3.23
N GLU A 111 12.88 -4.67 3.11
CA GLU A 111 14.30 -4.85 2.74
C GLU A 111 15.06 -5.74 3.73
N LEU A 112 14.69 -5.67 5.01
CA LEU A 112 15.22 -6.54 6.06
C LEU A 112 14.62 -7.96 6.04
N GLY A 113 13.84 -8.31 5.01
CA GLY A 113 13.38 -9.67 4.77
C GLY A 113 12.14 -10.08 5.55
N VAL A 114 11.32 -9.14 6.04
CA VAL A 114 10.03 -9.44 6.71
C VAL A 114 9.00 -9.97 5.71
N GLY A 115 9.08 -9.63 4.43
CA GLY A 115 8.14 -10.11 3.42
C GLY A 115 6.71 -9.54 3.58
N LEU A 116 5.96 -9.57 2.49
CA LEU A 116 4.69 -8.86 2.36
C LEU A 116 3.61 -9.41 3.28
N TRP A 117 3.35 -10.72 3.23
CA TRP A 117 2.28 -11.38 4.01
C TRP A 117 2.43 -11.22 5.53
N ARG A 118 3.67 -11.33 6.06
CA ARG A 118 3.95 -11.10 7.48
C ARG A 118 3.75 -9.63 7.85
N THR A 119 4.19 -8.71 6.98
CA THR A 119 3.98 -7.27 7.19
C THR A 119 2.50 -6.94 7.25
N THR A 120 1.70 -7.45 6.31
CA THR A 120 0.24 -7.26 6.27
C THR A 120 -0.43 -7.80 7.53
N PHE A 121 -0.08 -9.01 7.96
CA PHE A 121 -0.65 -9.61 9.16
C PHE A 121 -0.35 -8.77 10.40
N VAL A 122 0.92 -8.42 10.63
CA VAL A 122 1.33 -7.59 11.78
C VAL A 122 0.71 -6.21 11.71
N ALA A 123 0.65 -5.60 10.52
CA ALA A 123 0.00 -4.32 10.32
C ALA A 123 -1.49 -4.39 10.65
N ASN A 124 -2.22 -5.39 10.16
CA ASN A 124 -3.64 -5.55 10.44
C ASN A 124 -3.92 -5.73 11.94
N LEU A 125 -3.08 -6.47 12.66
CA LEU A 125 -3.19 -6.61 14.13
C LEU A 125 -2.94 -5.29 14.86
N ILE A 126 -1.90 -4.54 14.49
CA ILE A 126 -1.57 -3.25 15.11
C ILE A 126 -2.66 -2.22 14.80
N VAL A 127 -3.11 -2.17 13.55
CA VAL A 127 -4.21 -1.31 13.12
C VAL A 127 -5.46 -1.64 13.94
N ALA A 128 -5.84 -2.91 14.05
CA ALA A 128 -6.98 -3.32 14.89
C ALA A 128 -6.82 -2.88 16.35
N ALA A 129 -5.63 -3.04 16.95
CA ALA A 129 -5.35 -2.60 18.30
C ALA A 129 -5.45 -1.07 18.47
N LEU A 130 -5.00 -0.29 17.48
CA LEU A 130 -5.14 1.16 17.47
C LEU A 130 -6.60 1.58 17.31
N PHE A 131 -7.36 0.92 16.42
CA PHE A 131 -8.79 1.18 16.26
C PHE A 131 -9.58 0.81 17.52
N SER A 132 -9.17 -0.18 18.32
CA SER A 132 -9.77 -0.47 19.63
C SER A 132 -9.79 0.74 20.56
N LEU A 133 -8.89 1.71 20.39
CA LEU A 133 -8.85 2.92 21.20
C LEU A 133 -10.03 3.85 20.90
N LEU A 134 -10.57 3.81 19.68
CA LEU A 134 -11.79 4.54 19.31
C LEU A 134 -13.02 3.98 20.04
N TRP A 135 -12.98 2.74 20.51
CA TRP A 135 -14.06 2.16 21.33
C TRP A 135 -14.31 2.96 22.61
N LEU A 136 -13.27 3.63 23.13
CA LEU A 136 -13.36 4.48 24.32
C LEU A 136 -14.14 5.79 24.06
N LEU A 137 -14.30 6.19 22.79
CA LEU A 137 -15.14 7.34 22.43
C LEU A 137 -16.64 7.03 22.57
N GLY A 138 -17.00 5.77 22.76
CA GLY A 138 -18.38 5.34 22.89
C GLY A 138 -19.14 5.38 21.56
N GLY A 139 -20.46 5.41 21.67
CA GLY A 139 -21.41 5.31 20.57
C GLY A 139 -22.59 4.40 20.92
N PRO A 140 -23.62 4.36 20.07
CA PRO A 140 -24.80 3.52 20.26
C PRO A 140 -24.45 2.08 20.64
N PRO A 141 -25.30 1.40 21.44
CA PRO A 141 -25.09 -0.01 21.76
C PRO A 141 -25.02 -0.83 20.47
N VAL A 142 -24.08 -1.79 20.42
CA VAL A 142 -23.89 -2.63 19.24
C VAL A 142 -25.02 -3.66 19.18
N GLU A 143 -25.89 -3.50 18.20
CA GLU A 143 -26.91 -4.49 17.87
C GLU A 143 -26.26 -5.66 17.12
N LYS A 144 -26.32 -6.85 17.71
CA LYS A 144 -25.69 -8.07 17.15
C LYS A 144 -26.24 -8.42 15.78
N GLU A 145 -27.51 -8.10 15.54
CA GLU A 145 -28.22 -8.34 14.28
C GLU A 145 -27.63 -7.52 13.13
N LEU A 146 -27.01 -6.37 13.41
CA LEU A 146 -26.42 -5.52 12.39
C LEU A 146 -24.93 -5.82 12.12
N LEU A 147 -24.30 -6.76 12.86
CA LEU A 147 -22.87 -7.08 12.71
C LEU A 147 -22.47 -7.55 11.30
N TRP A 148 -23.42 -7.97 10.46
CA TRP A 148 -23.17 -8.25 9.06
C TRP A 148 -22.68 -6.99 8.30
N GLN A 149 -23.08 -5.78 8.72
CA GLN A 149 -22.68 -4.51 8.10
C GLN A 149 -21.15 -4.27 8.20
N PRO A 150 -20.54 -4.21 9.41
CA PRO A 150 -19.09 -4.14 9.52
C PRO A 150 -18.40 -5.38 8.95
N GLY A 151 -19.06 -6.54 8.93
CA GLY A 151 -18.56 -7.76 8.28
C GLY A 151 -18.38 -7.62 6.77
N VAL A 152 -19.37 -7.08 6.07
CA VAL A 152 -19.28 -6.81 4.62
C VAL A 152 -18.20 -5.76 4.32
N ILE A 153 -18.14 -4.69 5.12
CA ILE A 153 -17.08 -3.68 4.97
C ILE A 153 -15.69 -4.31 5.15
N ALA A 154 -15.51 -5.11 6.20
CA ALA A 154 -14.25 -5.78 6.48
C ALA A 154 -13.86 -6.76 5.36
N LEU A 155 -14.83 -7.47 4.77
CA LEU A 155 -14.60 -8.35 3.63
C LEU A 155 -14.15 -7.57 2.40
N CYS A 156 -14.80 -6.44 2.10
CA CYS A 156 -14.37 -5.53 1.02
C CYS A 156 -12.94 -5.02 1.25
N LEU A 157 -12.62 -4.62 2.48
CA LEU A 157 -11.26 -4.20 2.85
C LEU A 157 -10.25 -5.32 2.62
N PHE A 158 -10.55 -6.52 3.12
CA PHE A 158 -9.65 -7.68 3.05
C PHE A 158 -9.42 -8.15 1.61
N VAL A 159 -10.49 -8.28 0.82
CA VAL A 159 -10.40 -8.61 -0.62
C VAL A 159 -9.63 -7.53 -1.36
N GLY A 160 -9.91 -6.25 -1.07
CA GLY A 160 -9.18 -5.12 -1.63
C GLY A 160 -7.68 -5.21 -1.36
N GLN A 161 -7.29 -5.48 -0.11
CA GLN A 161 -5.90 -5.66 0.29
C GLN A 161 -5.24 -6.85 -0.43
N LEU A 162 -5.90 -8.01 -0.49
CA LEU A 162 -5.39 -9.20 -1.18
C LEU A 162 -5.16 -8.96 -2.67
N SER A 163 -6.18 -8.40 -3.34
CA SER A 163 -6.11 -8.05 -4.75
C SER A 163 -5.05 -6.99 -5.01
N GLN A 164 -4.87 -6.04 -4.09
CA GLN A 164 -3.78 -5.07 -4.17
C GLN A 164 -2.40 -5.72 -4.14
N PHE A 165 -2.17 -6.65 -3.21
CA PHE A 165 -0.91 -7.39 -3.17
C PHE A 165 -0.69 -8.22 -4.43
N LEU A 166 -1.72 -8.91 -4.93
CA LEU A 166 -1.62 -9.70 -6.15
C LEU A 166 -1.24 -8.85 -7.37
N ALA A 167 -1.85 -7.67 -7.53
CA ALA A 167 -1.53 -6.78 -8.65
C ALA A 167 -0.13 -6.20 -8.56
N LEU A 168 0.37 -5.92 -7.35
CA LEU A 168 1.70 -5.34 -7.14
C LEU A 168 2.82 -6.39 -7.16
N GLU A 169 2.56 -7.61 -6.70
CA GLU A 169 3.56 -8.69 -6.62
C GLU A 169 3.69 -9.44 -7.95
N LYS A 170 2.58 -9.67 -8.66
CA LYS A 170 2.57 -10.44 -9.91
C LYS A 170 2.42 -9.59 -11.17
N GLY A 171 1.93 -8.37 -11.01
CA GLY A 171 1.64 -7.43 -12.08
C GLY A 171 2.67 -6.33 -12.20
N ASP A 172 2.45 -5.44 -13.17
CA ASP A 172 3.29 -4.28 -13.39
C ASP A 172 2.84 -3.12 -12.48
N VAL A 173 3.71 -2.70 -11.56
CA VAL A 173 3.42 -1.62 -10.60
C VAL A 173 3.06 -0.31 -11.30
N SER A 174 3.66 -0.01 -12.46
CA SER A 174 3.38 1.23 -13.21
C SER A 174 1.95 1.27 -13.76
N VAL A 175 1.36 0.10 -14.00
CA VAL A 175 -0.03 -0.07 -14.46
C VAL A 175 -0.98 -0.29 -13.29
N ALA A 176 -0.54 -1.00 -12.25
CA ALA A 176 -1.34 -1.31 -11.07
C ALA A 176 -1.75 -0.04 -10.30
N VAL A 177 -0.83 0.90 -10.10
CA VAL A 177 -1.09 2.12 -9.31
C VAL A 177 -2.18 3.00 -9.93
N PRO A 178 -2.16 3.31 -11.24
CA PRO A 178 -3.27 3.98 -11.92
C PRO A 178 -4.60 3.25 -11.79
N ILE A 179 -4.60 1.91 -11.89
CA ILE A 179 -5.82 1.11 -11.77
C ILE A 179 -6.40 1.21 -10.35
N PHE A 180 -5.58 1.20 -9.29
CA PHE A 180 -6.06 1.50 -7.94
C PHE A 180 -6.58 2.93 -7.80
N GLY A 181 -5.99 3.88 -8.55
CA GLY A 181 -6.46 5.25 -8.65
C GLY A 181 -7.90 5.37 -9.15
N LEU A 182 -8.37 4.44 -9.99
CA LEU A 182 -9.76 4.41 -10.47
C LEU A 182 -10.78 4.30 -9.33
N LYS A 183 -10.38 3.84 -8.14
CA LYS A 183 -11.27 3.80 -6.97
C LYS A 183 -11.92 5.15 -6.70
N VAL A 184 -11.23 6.27 -6.97
CA VAL A 184 -11.77 7.62 -6.75
C VAL A 184 -13.00 7.88 -7.62
N ILE A 185 -12.95 7.48 -8.90
CA ILE A 185 -14.08 7.57 -9.82
C ILE A 185 -15.17 6.57 -9.43
N LEU A 186 -14.79 5.36 -9.03
CA LEU A 186 -15.75 4.34 -8.58
C LEU A 186 -16.49 4.76 -7.32
N VAL A 187 -15.85 5.48 -6.38
CA VAL A 187 -16.52 6.07 -5.21
C VAL A 187 -17.55 7.09 -5.66
N ALA A 188 -17.18 8.00 -6.57
CA ALA A 188 -18.13 8.97 -7.14
C ALA A 188 -19.31 8.28 -7.85
N PHE A 189 -19.08 7.15 -8.51
CA PHE A 189 -20.11 6.36 -9.17
C PHE A 189 -21.02 5.60 -8.18
N PHE A 190 -20.46 4.98 -7.14
CA PHE A 190 -21.22 4.18 -6.18
C PHE A 190 -21.94 5.02 -5.12
N THR A 191 -21.48 6.23 -4.83
CA THR A 191 -22.12 7.16 -3.88
C THR A 191 -23.62 7.37 -4.19
N PRO A 192 -24.03 7.82 -5.40
CA PRO A 192 -25.45 8.03 -5.70
C PRO A 192 -26.24 6.71 -5.71
N ILE A 193 -25.63 5.59 -6.08
CA ILE A 193 -26.30 4.28 -6.17
C ILE A 193 -26.58 3.70 -4.78
N LEU A 194 -25.61 3.79 -3.86
CA LEU A 194 -25.68 3.13 -2.56
C LEU A 194 -26.23 4.03 -1.45
N ILE A 195 -26.03 5.35 -1.56
CA ILE A 195 -26.39 6.35 -0.54
C ILE A 195 -27.56 7.23 -1.02
N GLY A 196 -27.72 7.42 -2.34
CA GLY A 196 -28.73 8.33 -2.90
C GLY A 196 -28.28 9.79 -2.97
N GLU A 197 -27.02 10.08 -2.64
CA GLU A 197 -26.45 11.43 -2.70
C GLU A 197 -25.92 11.75 -4.10
N ALA A 198 -26.41 12.83 -4.69
CA ALA A 198 -25.96 13.30 -5.99
C ALA A 198 -24.52 13.83 -5.92
N VAL A 199 -23.65 13.33 -6.78
CA VAL A 199 -22.27 13.82 -6.91
C VAL A 199 -22.24 14.95 -7.93
N GLY A 200 -21.86 16.14 -7.47
CA GLY A 200 -21.79 17.34 -8.32
C GLY A 200 -20.79 17.19 -9.47
N MET A 201 -21.07 17.87 -10.59
CA MET A 201 -20.22 17.84 -11.79
C MET A 201 -18.76 18.23 -11.52
N LYS A 202 -18.53 19.17 -10.58
CA LYS A 202 -17.19 19.55 -10.11
C LYS A 202 -16.39 18.33 -9.60
N LEU A 203 -17.03 17.45 -8.84
CA LEU A 203 -16.38 16.27 -8.23
C LEU A 203 -16.07 15.19 -9.27
N TRP A 204 -16.92 15.05 -10.29
CA TRP A 204 -16.61 14.19 -11.44
C TRP A 204 -15.36 14.66 -12.17
N ILE A 205 -15.29 15.95 -12.50
CA ILE A 205 -14.12 16.55 -13.15
C ILE A 205 -12.87 16.33 -12.28
N ALA A 206 -12.96 16.62 -10.98
CA ALA A 206 -11.86 16.43 -10.04
C ALA A 206 -11.42 14.95 -9.94
N ALA A 207 -12.35 14.00 -9.92
CA ALA A 207 -12.04 12.57 -9.90
C ALA A 207 -11.30 12.13 -11.17
N PHE A 208 -11.75 12.58 -12.35
CA PHE A 208 -11.06 12.31 -13.61
C PHE A 208 -9.65 12.93 -13.63
N LEU A 209 -9.51 14.19 -13.23
CA LEU A 209 -8.20 14.85 -13.13
C LEU A 209 -7.27 14.11 -12.15
N SER A 210 -7.80 13.63 -11.03
CA SER A 210 -7.03 12.85 -10.06
C SER A 210 -6.49 11.56 -10.66
N VAL A 211 -7.32 10.80 -11.40
CA VAL A 211 -6.88 9.56 -12.06
C VAL A 211 -5.85 9.83 -13.16
N LEU A 212 -6.06 10.86 -13.98
CA LEU A 212 -5.09 11.27 -15.00
C LEU A 212 -3.77 11.70 -14.36
N GLY A 213 -3.83 12.45 -13.26
CA GLY A 213 -2.68 12.86 -12.48
C GLY A 213 -1.88 11.68 -11.95
N ILE A 214 -2.55 10.68 -11.34
CA ILE A 214 -1.92 9.42 -10.89
C ILE A 214 -1.28 8.69 -12.08
N THR A 215 -1.97 8.62 -13.22
CA THR A 215 -1.46 7.94 -14.42
C THR A 215 -0.18 8.58 -14.94
N PHE A 216 -0.13 9.90 -15.04
CA PHE A 216 1.04 10.63 -15.50
C PHE A 216 2.19 10.57 -14.49
N LEU A 217 1.87 10.59 -13.20
CA LEU A 217 2.86 10.46 -12.13
C LEU A 217 3.55 9.09 -12.13
N ASN A 218 2.84 8.03 -12.52
CA ASN A 218 3.34 6.65 -12.49
C ASN A 218 3.89 6.14 -13.84
N ARG A 219 3.99 7.01 -14.85
CA ARG A 219 4.52 6.63 -16.16
C ARG A 219 6.05 6.47 -16.10
N LYS A 220 6.56 5.30 -16.52
CA LYS A 220 7.99 5.03 -16.72
C LYS A 220 8.38 5.13 -18.19
N ASP A 221 9.65 5.44 -18.48
CA ASP A 221 10.20 5.32 -19.82
C ASP A 221 10.29 3.82 -20.18
N ALA A 222 9.75 3.48 -21.35
CA ALA A 222 9.39 2.13 -21.73
C ALA A 222 10.57 1.38 -22.36
N ASP A 223 11.52 0.93 -21.54
CA ASP A 223 12.58 0.02 -21.99
C ASP A 223 12.21 -1.46 -21.80
N ARG A 224 11.10 -1.77 -21.11
CA ARG A 224 10.58 -3.13 -20.95
C ARG A 224 9.08 -3.22 -21.23
N PRO A 225 8.63 -4.21 -22.02
CA PRO A 225 7.21 -4.43 -22.23
C PRO A 225 6.55 -4.89 -20.93
N PRO A 226 5.39 -4.34 -20.57
CA PRO A 226 4.71 -4.68 -19.32
C PRO A 226 4.32 -6.16 -19.29
N ARG A 227 4.69 -6.85 -18.21
CA ARG A 227 4.41 -8.29 -18.02
C ARG A 227 3.14 -8.48 -17.20
N HIS A 228 2.42 -9.58 -17.46
CA HIS A 228 1.20 -9.98 -16.74
C HIS A 228 0.13 -8.86 -16.60
N LEU A 229 -0.05 -8.09 -17.67
CA LEU A 229 -1.07 -7.03 -17.74
C LEU A 229 -2.46 -7.52 -17.32
N LEU A 230 -2.88 -8.69 -17.79
CA LEU A 230 -4.20 -9.24 -17.47
C LEU A 230 -4.41 -9.42 -15.96
N ILE A 231 -3.41 -9.96 -15.25
CA ILE A 231 -3.47 -10.13 -13.79
C ILE A 231 -3.54 -8.76 -13.12
N THR A 232 -2.76 -7.79 -13.62
CA THR A 232 -2.75 -6.41 -13.11
C THR A 232 -4.12 -5.74 -13.27
N PHE A 233 -4.76 -5.88 -14.43
CA PHE A 233 -6.09 -5.34 -14.70
C PHE A 233 -7.18 -5.99 -13.85
N ILE A 234 -7.20 -7.32 -13.79
CA ILE A 234 -8.23 -8.05 -13.05
C ILE A 234 -8.05 -7.81 -11.54
N ALA A 235 -6.85 -8.08 -10.99
CA ALA A 235 -6.61 -7.91 -9.57
C ALA A 235 -6.68 -6.43 -9.15
N GLY A 236 -6.08 -5.52 -9.93
CA GLY A 236 -6.18 -4.10 -9.68
C GLY A 236 -7.62 -3.59 -9.71
N GLY A 237 -8.41 -4.02 -10.71
CA GLY A 237 -9.82 -3.65 -10.86
C GLY A 237 -10.69 -4.17 -9.71
N ILE A 238 -10.54 -5.45 -9.34
CA ILE A 238 -11.23 -6.01 -8.16
C ILE A 238 -10.87 -5.22 -6.91
N GLY A 239 -9.59 -4.91 -6.71
CA GLY A 239 -9.14 -4.12 -5.57
C GLY A 239 -9.74 -2.71 -5.56
N ALA A 240 -9.77 -2.04 -6.70
CA ALA A 240 -10.34 -0.70 -6.83
C ALA A 240 -11.85 -0.68 -6.51
N VAL A 241 -12.61 -1.67 -7.02
CA VAL A 241 -14.04 -1.82 -6.71
C VAL A 241 -14.26 -2.11 -5.23
N ALA A 242 -13.50 -3.04 -4.66
CA ALA A 242 -13.63 -3.42 -3.26
C ALA A 242 -13.32 -2.26 -2.31
N PHE A 243 -12.26 -1.48 -2.57
CA PHE A 243 -11.96 -0.28 -1.78
C PHE A 243 -12.98 0.84 -2.00
N ALA A 244 -13.52 1.00 -3.20
CA ALA A 244 -14.56 2.01 -3.44
C ALA A 244 -15.85 1.68 -2.68
N ILE A 245 -16.28 0.40 -2.70
CA ILE A 245 -17.43 -0.06 -1.93
C ILE A 245 -17.15 0.08 -0.43
N PHE A 246 -15.95 -0.26 0.05
CA PHE A 246 -15.55 -0.03 1.44
C PHE A 246 -15.75 1.45 1.85
N ASP A 247 -15.21 2.39 1.07
CA ASP A 247 -15.27 3.83 1.39
C ASP A 247 -16.74 4.32 1.45
N VAL A 248 -17.57 3.90 0.49
CA VAL A 248 -18.98 4.29 0.39
C VAL A 248 -19.83 3.64 1.50
N LEU A 249 -19.59 2.37 1.85
CA LEU A 249 -20.30 1.71 2.94
C LEU A 249 -19.93 2.28 4.31
N VAL A 250 -18.67 2.66 4.52
CA VAL A 250 -18.24 3.37 5.74
C VAL A 250 -18.95 4.72 5.85
N GLN A 251 -19.07 5.47 4.76
CA GLN A 251 -19.86 6.70 4.74
C GLN A 251 -21.34 6.44 5.06
N LYS A 252 -21.94 5.39 4.48
CA LYS A 252 -23.36 5.06 4.63
C LYS A 252 -23.74 4.68 6.07
N TRP A 253 -22.96 3.81 6.71
CA TRP A 253 -23.27 3.28 8.04
C TRP A 253 -22.53 3.98 9.18
N GLY A 254 -21.58 4.86 8.86
CA GLY A 254 -20.84 5.68 9.82
C GLY A 254 -21.74 6.49 10.76
N PRO A 255 -22.73 7.25 10.24
CA PRO A 255 -23.63 8.05 11.07
C PRO A 255 -24.54 7.24 11.99
N SER A 256 -25.04 6.08 11.55
CA SER A 256 -25.97 5.27 12.36
C SER A 256 -25.28 4.50 13.48
N TRP A 257 -24.07 3.99 13.24
CA TRP A 257 -23.29 3.25 14.24
C TRP A 257 -22.39 4.13 15.10
N GLY A 258 -22.02 5.30 14.60
CA GLY A 258 -20.93 6.11 15.14
C GLY A 258 -19.55 5.54 14.84
N ALA A 259 -18.58 6.43 14.62
CA ALA A 259 -17.20 6.05 14.29
C ALA A 259 -16.52 5.21 15.40
N GLY A 260 -16.89 5.43 16.68
CA GLY A 260 -16.35 4.72 17.83
C GLY A 260 -16.78 3.26 17.96
N ARG A 261 -17.84 2.83 17.26
CA ARG A 261 -18.31 1.43 17.29
C ARG A 261 -18.11 0.73 15.96
N LEU A 262 -18.40 1.40 14.84
CA LEU A 262 -18.30 0.81 13.52
C LEU A 262 -16.86 0.44 13.16
N LEU A 263 -15.94 1.41 13.31
CA LEU A 263 -14.57 1.25 12.83
C LEU A 263 -13.81 0.17 13.60
N PRO A 264 -13.86 0.10 14.94
CA PRO A 264 -13.24 -1.01 15.66
C PRO A 264 -13.77 -2.37 15.21
N CYS A 265 -15.09 -2.53 15.04
CA CYS A 265 -15.68 -3.78 14.57
C CYS A 265 -15.15 -4.20 13.19
N ILE A 266 -15.08 -3.26 12.23
CA ILE A 266 -14.52 -3.52 10.89
C ILE A 266 -13.09 -4.04 10.99
N PHE A 267 -12.24 -3.33 11.74
CA PHE A 267 -10.82 -3.68 11.80
C PHE A 267 -10.53 -4.91 12.67
N TRP A 268 -11.37 -5.22 13.67
CA TRP A 268 -11.33 -6.50 14.39
C TRP A 268 -11.68 -7.66 13.47
N ILE A 269 -12.76 -7.56 12.69
CA ILE A 269 -13.13 -8.59 11.72
C ILE A 269 -12.02 -8.72 10.66
N ASN A 270 -11.46 -7.61 10.15
CA ASN A 270 -10.34 -7.65 9.22
C ASN A 270 -9.08 -8.31 9.82
N ALA A 271 -8.78 -8.04 11.09
CA ALA A 271 -7.70 -8.73 11.80
C ALA A 271 -7.98 -10.23 11.92
N LEU A 272 -9.22 -10.64 12.23
CA LEU A 272 -9.62 -12.05 12.26
C LEU A 272 -9.46 -12.70 10.87
N LEU A 273 -9.94 -12.06 9.80
CA LEU A 273 -9.73 -12.53 8.42
C LEU A 273 -8.25 -12.66 8.07
N SER A 274 -7.40 -11.77 8.61
CA SER A 274 -5.96 -11.81 8.37
C SER A 274 -5.26 -13.04 8.95
N PHE A 275 -5.85 -13.76 9.91
CA PHE A 275 -5.34 -15.07 10.35
C PHE A 275 -5.37 -16.10 9.21
N GLY A 276 -6.28 -15.97 8.24
CA GLY A 276 -6.26 -16.78 7.02
C GLY A 276 -4.99 -16.60 6.18
N LEU A 277 -4.24 -15.50 6.36
CA LEU A 277 -2.97 -15.27 5.67
C LEU A 277 -1.82 -16.10 6.24
N ILE A 278 -1.98 -16.67 7.45
CA ILE A 278 -0.94 -17.46 8.12
C ILE A 278 -0.53 -18.67 7.27
N PHE A 279 -1.48 -19.30 6.57
CA PHE A 279 -1.20 -20.40 5.65
C PHE A 279 -0.26 -20.02 4.50
N ARG A 280 -0.13 -18.74 4.18
CA ARG A 280 0.73 -18.24 3.10
C ARG A 280 2.11 -17.77 3.59
N PHE A 281 2.41 -17.88 4.88
CA PHE A 281 3.68 -17.43 5.44
C PHE A 281 4.84 -18.30 4.93
N SER A 282 5.80 -17.66 4.26
CA SER A 282 7.05 -18.32 3.85
C SER A 282 7.92 -18.76 5.03
N ALA A 283 7.75 -18.14 6.20
CA ALA A 283 8.47 -18.47 7.44
C ALA A 283 7.67 -17.96 8.67
N PRO A 284 7.81 -18.59 9.85
CA PRO A 284 7.16 -18.13 11.07
C PRO A 284 7.65 -16.73 11.48
N LEU A 285 6.81 -16.00 12.23
CA LEU A 285 7.13 -14.65 12.71
C LEU A 285 8.36 -14.61 13.64
N SER A 286 8.70 -15.72 14.27
CA SER A 286 9.91 -15.86 15.10
C SER A 286 11.22 -15.74 14.30
N LYS A 287 11.20 -15.96 12.99
CA LYS A 287 12.35 -15.78 12.11
C LYS A 287 12.50 -14.35 11.58
N VAL A 288 11.66 -13.41 12.01
CA VAL A 288 11.81 -12.00 11.65
C VAL A 288 13.06 -11.45 12.36
N PRO A 289 14.02 -10.84 11.63
CA PRO A 289 15.22 -10.29 12.26
C PRO A 289 14.86 -9.24 13.32
N GLY A 290 15.51 -9.30 14.48
CA GLY A 290 15.31 -8.34 15.57
C GLY A 290 15.40 -6.87 15.13
N ARG A 291 16.27 -6.58 14.17
CA ARG A 291 16.48 -5.24 13.59
C ARG A 291 15.31 -4.74 12.72
N ALA A 292 14.46 -5.63 12.22
CA ALA A 292 13.33 -5.27 11.36
C ALA A 292 12.08 -4.85 12.18
N TRP A 293 11.97 -5.31 13.42
CA TRP A 293 10.80 -5.04 14.27
C TRP A 293 10.53 -3.55 14.52
N PRO A 294 11.51 -2.67 14.81
CA PRO A 294 11.23 -1.25 14.99
C PRO A 294 10.64 -0.60 13.74
N TRP A 295 11.13 -0.97 12.55
CA TRP A 295 10.62 -0.47 11.27
C TRP A 295 9.24 -1.04 10.96
N LEU A 296 9.03 -2.33 11.22
CA LEU A 296 7.73 -2.97 11.04
C LEU A 296 6.68 -2.34 11.95
N LEU A 297 6.95 -2.27 13.26
CA LEU A 297 6.04 -1.69 14.24
C LEU A 297 5.80 -0.19 13.97
N GLY A 298 6.87 0.57 13.74
CA GLY A 298 6.77 2.01 13.45
C GLY A 298 5.95 2.28 12.19
N GLY A 299 6.21 1.55 11.11
CA GLY A 299 5.48 1.67 9.85
C GLY A 299 4.02 1.24 9.99
N SER A 300 3.74 0.14 10.71
CA SER A 300 2.38 -0.31 11.00
C SER A 300 1.59 0.67 11.88
N VAL A 301 2.24 1.31 12.86
CA VAL A 301 1.61 2.35 13.69
C VAL A 301 1.27 3.57 12.83
N LEU A 302 2.20 4.05 11.99
CA LEU A 302 1.92 5.16 11.06
C LEU A 302 0.78 4.81 10.10
N PHE A 303 0.77 3.58 9.56
CA PHE A 303 -0.33 3.07 8.73
C PHE A 303 -1.66 2.98 9.48
N GLY A 304 -1.65 2.66 10.77
CA GLY A 304 -2.84 2.67 11.61
C GLY A 304 -3.35 4.08 11.89
N VAL A 305 -2.47 5.01 12.26
CA VAL A 305 -2.85 6.40 12.54
C VAL A 305 -3.41 7.09 11.28
N GLN A 306 -2.79 6.88 10.11
CA GLN A 306 -3.35 7.42 8.87
C GLN A 306 -4.71 6.79 8.53
N SER A 307 -4.87 5.48 8.72
CA SER A 307 -6.15 4.80 8.49
C SER A 307 -7.23 5.32 9.42
N ILE A 308 -6.94 5.51 10.71
CA ILE A 308 -7.88 6.10 11.68
C ILE A 308 -8.30 7.49 11.21
N THR A 309 -7.33 8.32 10.84
CA THR A 309 -7.58 9.70 10.40
C THR A 309 -8.46 9.73 9.16
N PHE A 310 -8.13 8.95 8.13
CA PHE A 310 -8.86 8.90 6.87
C PHE A 310 -10.26 8.30 7.02
N VAL A 311 -10.36 7.10 7.61
CA VAL A 311 -11.63 6.36 7.69
C VAL A 311 -12.59 7.02 8.68
N SER A 312 -12.10 7.65 9.76
CA SER A 312 -12.94 8.47 10.65
C SER A 312 -13.50 9.70 9.92
N THR A 313 -12.75 10.28 8.98
CA THR A 313 -13.25 11.38 8.16
C THR A 313 -14.46 10.94 7.33
N LEU A 314 -14.41 9.73 6.76
CA LEU A 314 -15.53 9.15 6.01
C LEU A 314 -16.74 8.90 6.91
N ALA A 315 -16.53 8.28 8.06
CA ALA A 315 -17.59 7.89 8.98
C ALA A 315 -18.30 9.08 9.65
N VAL A 316 -17.57 10.19 9.90
CA VAL A 316 -18.11 11.36 10.62
C VAL A 316 -18.64 12.43 9.66
N PHE A 317 -17.91 12.76 8.59
CA PHE A 317 -18.27 13.88 7.71
C PHE A 317 -18.99 13.47 6.43
N GLY A 318 -18.96 12.18 6.09
CA GLY A 318 -19.77 11.63 5.01
C GLY A 318 -19.51 12.17 3.61
N LYS A 319 -18.28 12.60 3.30
CA LYS A 319 -17.90 13.09 1.95
C LYS A 319 -16.82 12.21 1.32
N ALA A 320 -17.13 10.94 1.03
CA ALA A 320 -16.12 9.97 0.58
C ALA A 320 -15.46 10.33 -0.75
N THR A 321 -16.20 10.91 -1.68
CA THR A 321 -15.64 11.38 -2.96
C THR A 321 -14.59 12.46 -2.74
N ASN A 322 -14.90 13.50 -1.96
CA ASN A 322 -13.98 14.60 -1.68
C ASN A 322 -12.74 14.10 -0.94
N ALA A 323 -12.94 13.32 0.11
CA ALA A 323 -11.84 12.78 0.90
C ALA A 323 -10.91 11.91 0.05
N ASN A 324 -11.45 11.10 -0.86
CA ASN A 324 -10.64 10.27 -1.76
C ASN A 324 -9.83 11.08 -2.77
N ILE A 325 -10.39 12.15 -3.33
CA ILE A 325 -9.66 13.04 -4.24
C ILE A 325 -8.49 13.71 -3.51
N VAL A 326 -8.73 14.24 -2.31
CA VAL A 326 -7.66 14.87 -1.52
C VAL A 326 -6.62 13.84 -1.07
N TYR A 327 -7.05 12.66 -0.64
CA TYR A 327 -6.15 11.57 -0.23
C TYR A 327 -5.31 11.01 -1.39
N ALA A 328 -5.77 11.13 -2.65
CA ALA A 328 -5.00 10.73 -3.82
C ALA A 328 -3.63 11.42 -3.86
N SER A 329 -3.51 12.64 -3.31
CA SER A 329 -2.25 13.39 -3.14
C SER A 329 -1.13 12.62 -2.46
N ARG A 330 -1.42 11.52 -1.74
CA ARG A 330 -0.40 10.64 -1.15
C ARG A 330 0.65 10.14 -2.15
N GLY A 331 0.24 9.93 -3.41
CA GLY A 331 1.16 9.55 -4.49
C GLY A 331 2.17 10.66 -4.79
N LEU A 332 1.69 11.90 -4.90
CA LEU A 332 2.51 13.09 -5.09
C LEU A 332 3.47 13.29 -3.90
N LEU A 333 2.93 13.22 -2.68
CA LEU A 333 3.71 13.40 -1.45
C LEU A 333 4.77 12.32 -1.29
N SER A 334 4.50 11.08 -1.70
CA SER A 334 5.50 10.01 -1.69
C SER A 334 6.64 10.31 -2.65
N VAL A 335 6.38 10.80 -3.87
CA VAL A 335 7.43 11.18 -4.83
C VAL A 335 8.23 12.38 -4.29
N ALA A 336 7.54 13.39 -3.75
CA ALA A 336 8.19 14.56 -3.17
C ALA A 336 9.08 14.18 -1.96
N LEU A 337 8.62 13.28 -1.09
CA LEU A 337 9.40 12.77 0.04
C LEU A 337 10.62 11.98 -0.42
N VAL A 338 10.47 11.13 -1.44
CA VAL A 338 11.61 10.41 -2.03
C VAL A 338 12.62 11.39 -2.61
N TRP A 339 12.19 12.50 -3.23
CA TRP A 339 13.11 13.52 -3.74
C TRP A 339 13.80 14.32 -2.61
N LEU A 340 13.05 14.78 -1.60
CA LEU A 340 13.56 15.58 -0.48
C LEU A 340 14.50 14.79 0.42
N VAL A 341 14.11 13.56 0.77
CA VAL A 341 14.93 12.67 1.61
C VAL A 341 15.92 11.88 0.75
N GLY A 342 15.72 11.85 -0.57
CA GLY A 342 16.61 11.21 -1.57
C GLY A 342 18.01 11.77 -1.60
N HIS A 343 18.21 13.02 -1.18
CA HIS A 343 19.56 13.55 -0.98
C HIS A 343 20.35 12.82 0.13
N TRP A 344 19.64 12.13 1.04
CA TRP A 344 20.19 11.22 2.06
C TRP A 344 20.22 9.75 1.59
N PHE A 345 19.42 9.39 0.58
CA PHE A 345 19.38 8.09 -0.09
C PHE A 345 19.99 8.22 -1.50
N HIS A 346 21.32 8.29 -1.56
CA HIS A 346 22.18 8.40 -2.75
C HIS A 346 21.45 8.21 -4.11
N ASN A 347 21.34 9.31 -4.86
CA ASN A 347 20.56 9.49 -6.09
C ASN A 347 20.68 8.36 -7.14
N ALA A 348 19.82 7.34 -7.06
CA ALA A 348 19.54 6.44 -8.20
C ALA A 348 18.58 7.09 -9.23
N GLU A 349 17.86 8.17 -8.86
CA GLU A 349 16.94 8.88 -9.76
C GLU A 349 17.63 9.94 -10.64
N GLN A 350 18.91 10.26 -10.43
CA GLN A 350 19.67 11.19 -11.30
C GLN A 350 19.89 10.65 -12.72
N HIS A 351 19.56 9.39 -12.99
CA HIS A 351 19.64 8.77 -14.31
C HIS A 351 18.29 8.69 -15.03
N LEU A 352 17.20 9.18 -14.42
CA LEU A 352 15.90 9.24 -15.08
C LEU A 352 15.89 10.36 -16.13
N GLY A 353 15.53 10.01 -17.36
CA GLY A 353 15.51 10.95 -18.47
C GLY A 353 14.62 12.18 -18.20
N PRO A 354 14.94 13.36 -18.76
CA PRO A 354 14.16 14.60 -18.60
C PRO A 354 12.71 14.50 -19.10
N LYS A 355 12.35 13.39 -19.74
CA LYS A 355 10.99 13.06 -20.19
C LYS A 355 10.11 12.55 -19.04
N VAL A 356 10.61 11.66 -18.18
CA VAL A 356 9.88 11.16 -16.99
C VAL A 356 9.59 12.31 -16.01
N MET A 357 10.57 13.19 -15.79
CA MET A 357 10.39 14.35 -14.90
C MET A 357 9.27 15.29 -15.39
N ARG A 358 9.15 15.50 -16.71
CA ARG A 358 8.06 16.30 -17.30
C ARG A 358 6.68 15.66 -17.10
N TRP A 359 6.57 14.34 -17.23
CA TRP A 359 5.31 13.63 -16.96
C TRP A 359 4.94 13.65 -15.48
N ARG A 360 5.92 13.50 -14.57
CA ARG A 360 5.69 13.65 -13.11
C ARG A 360 5.21 15.05 -12.75
N LEU A 361 5.81 16.10 -13.32
CA LEU A 361 5.37 17.50 -13.16
C LEU A 361 3.95 17.71 -13.70
N ALA A 362 3.64 17.20 -14.89
CA ALA A 362 2.28 17.29 -15.45
C ALA A 362 1.26 16.56 -14.56
N GLY A 363 1.60 15.37 -14.06
CA GLY A 363 0.78 14.62 -13.11
C GLY A 363 0.54 15.39 -11.80
N ALA A 364 1.59 16.01 -11.25
CA ALA A 364 1.50 16.85 -10.06
C ALA A 364 0.56 18.04 -10.26
N LEU A 365 0.66 18.74 -11.38
CA LEU A 365 -0.22 19.87 -11.71
C LEU A 365 -1.69 19.44 -11.85
N LEU A 366 -1.96 18.28 -12.47
CA LEU A 366 -3.31 17.73 -12.57
C LEU A 366 -3.88 17.38 -11.19
N MET A 367 -3.09 16.75 -10.31
CA MET A 367 -3.51 16.42 -8.95
C MET A 367 -3.76 17.67 -8.10
N MET A 368 -2.89 18.67 -8.20
CA MET A 368 -3.09 19.96 -7.51
C MET A 368 -4.37 20.64 -8.01
N SER A 369 -4.62 20.64 -9.31
CA SER A 369 -5.85 21.20 -9.90
C SER A 369 -7.10 20.47 -9.41
N ALA A 370 -7.06 19.14 -9.29
CA ALA A 370 -8.16 18.36 -8.73
C ALA A 370 -8.45 18.72 -7.27
N ILE A 371 -7.41 18.92 -6.44
CA ILE A 371 -7.56 19.32 -5.04
C ILE A 371 -8.16 20.73 -4.95
N VAL A 372 -7.65 21.69 -5.73
CA VAL A 372 -8.18 23.06 -5.76
C VAL A 372 -9.66 23.05 -6.16
N LEU A 373 -10.05 22.26 -7.15
CA LEU A 373 -11.44 22.16 -7.60
C LEU A 373 -12.39 21.56 -6.55
N VAL A 374 -11.88 20.76 -5.61
CA VAL A 374 -12.67 20.21 -4.49
C VAL A 374 -12.79 21.21 -3.34
N VAL A 375 -11.78 22.07 -3.17
CA VAL A 375 -11.72 23.05 -2.08
C VAL A 375 -12.46 24.36 -2.42
N VAL A 376 -12.60 24.69 -3.71
CA VAL A 376 -13.25 25.92 -4.24
C VAL A 376 -14.63 25.63 -4.85
#